data_AF-A0A8S4R5H1-F1
#
_entry.id   AF-A0A8S4R5H1-F1
#
_cell.length_a   1.000
_cell.length_b   1.000
_cell.length_c   1.000
_cell.angle_alpha   90.00
_cell.angle_beta   90.00
_cell.angle_gamma   90.00
#
_symmetry.space_group_name_H-M   'P 1'
#
loop_
_entity.id
_entity.type
_entity.pdbx_description
1 polymer ?
#
loop_
_entity_poly.entity_id
_entity_poly.type
_entity_poly.pdbx_seq_one_letter_code
_entity_poly.pdbx_strand_id
1 'polypeptide(L)'
;NTQDFKALRHAMTTIELSTCVVFQEVVLDDVLLPKNFIWFDGIGEEMPRFGFVAGKQTIKLSSMITGTPGHTAHTINNLLRILAIPMMSNRYDRDNYVVINWSNVDMGKEQYLERYPEEAWIVQLPYDFGSVTHAPANYMCGNCDLGGATVQPIQV
;
A
#
# COMPACT_ATOMS: atom_id res chain seq x y z
N ASN A 1 -4.64 21.06 -8.90
CA ASN A 1 -3.19 21.15 -9.18
C ASN A 1 -2.40 21.42 -7.89
N THR A 2 -2.50 20.51 -6.91
CA THR A 2 -1.86 20.60 -5.59
C THR A 2 -0.54 19.83 -5.56
N GLN A 3 0.31 20.02 -4.54
CA GLN A 3 1.53 19.24 -4.36
C GLN A 3 1.22 17.74 -4.21
N ASP A 4 0.20 17.39 -3.45
CA ASP A 4 -0.26 16.01 -3.25
C ASP A 4 -0.68 15.35 -4.56
N PHE A 5 -1.41 16.08 -5.41
CA PHE A 5 -1.80 15.57 -6.73
C PHE A 5 -0.58 15.31 -7.62
N LYS A 6 0.44 16.17 -7.57
CA LYS A 6 1.69 15.93 -8.32
C LYS A 6 2.44 14.69 -7.82
N ALA A 7 2.47 14.48 -6.51
CA ALA A 7 3.07 13.28 -5.91
C ALA A 7 2.32 11.99 -6.31
N LEU A 8 0.98 12.04 -6.31
CA LEU A 8 0.14 10.95 -6.80
C LEU A 8 0.44 10.62 -8.27
N ARG A 9 0.43 11.65 -9.13
CA ARG A 9 0.70 11.50 -10.57
C ARG A 9 2.10 10.95 -10.82
N HIS A 10 3.10 11.39 -10.07
CA HIS A 10 4.45 10.86 -10.18
C HIS A 10 4.50 9.35 -9.86
N ALA A 11 3.87 8.91 -8.77
CA ALA A 11 3.80 7.50 -8.41
C ALA A 11 3.03 6.65 -9.43
N MET A 12 1.91 7.17 -9.97
CA MET A 12 1.17 6.53 -11.06
C MET A 12 2.08 6.32 -12.28
N THR A 13 2.79 7.37 -12.72
CA THR A 13 3.71 7.30 -13.85
C THR A 13 4.87 6.31 -13.60
N THR A 14 5.39 6.19 -12.37
CA THR A 14 6.40 5.17 -12.05
C THR A 14 5.90 3.75 -12.34
N ILE A 15 4.65 3.45 -11.98
CA ILE A 15 4.00 2.15 -12.23
C ILE A 15 3.73 1.97 -13.73
N GLU A 16 3.20 2.99 -14.41
CA GLU A 16 2.90 2.95 -15.86
C GLU A 16 4.14 2.71 -16.72
N LEU A 17 5.28 3.29 -16.36
CA LEU A 17 6.54 3.11 -17.08
C LEU A 17 7.16 1.71 -16.92
N SER A 18 6.77 0.98 -15.87
CA SER A 18 7.40 -0.28 -15.48
C SER A 18 6.47 -1.49 -15.67
N THR A 19 5.21 -1.28 -16.02
CA THR A 19 4.17 -2.31 -16.09
C THR A 19 3.21 -2.04 -17.25
N CYS A 20 2.20 -2.89 -17.43
CA CYS A 20 1.11 -2.64 -18.39
C CYS A 20 -0.08 -1.88 -17.79
N VAL A 21 -0.03 -1.49 -16.51
CA VAL A 21 -1.09 -0.74 -15.84
C VAL A 21 -1.14 0.69 -16.37
N VAL A 22 -2.34 1.22 -16.57
CA VAL A 22 -2.59 2.61 -17.00
C VAL A 22 -3.58 3.26 -16.05
N PHE A 23 -3.26 4.45 -15.53
CA PHE A 23 -4.14 5.25 -14.70
C PHE A 23 -4.80 6.35 -15.55
N GLN A 24 -6.09 6.17 -15.82
CA GLN A 24 -6.88 7.14 -16.57
C GLN A 24 -7.68 8.04 -15.64
N GLU A 25 -7.54 9.35 -15.82
CA GLU A 25 -8.41 10.33 -15.16
C GLU A 25 -9.81 10.28 -15.78
N VAL A 26 -10.83 10.24 -14.94
CA VAL A 26 -12.23 10.18 -15.36
C VAL A 26 -12.75 11.59 -15.58
N VAL A 27 -13.27 11.86 -16.78
CA VAL A 27 -13.94 13.14 -17.08
C VAL A 27 -15.43 12.97 -16.75
N LEU A 28 -15.93 13.76 -15.78
CA LEU A 28 -17.26 13.55 -15.18
C LEU A 28 -18.43 14.12 -15.98
N ASP A 29 -18.15 14.95 -16.98
CA ASP A 29 -19.13 15.52 -17.90
C ASP A 29 -19.40 14.61 -19.11
N ASP A 30 -18.73 13.46 -19.19
CA ASP A 30 -18.97 12.45 -20.21
C ASP A 30 -20.27 11.66 -19.92
N VAL A 31 -20.96 11.27 -20.99
CA VAL A 31 -22.20 10.48 -20.97
C VAL A 31 -21.97 9.08 -20.38
N LEU A 32 -20.70 8.64 -20.31
CA LEU A 32 -20.28 7.34 -19.81
C LEU A 32 -19.37 7.45 -18.59
N LEU A 33 -19.98 7.72 -17.42
CA LEU A 33 -19.27 7.57 -16.15
C LEU A 33 -18.87 6.10 -15.93
N PRO A 34 -17.60 5.80 -15.65
CA PRO A 34 -17.19 4.44 -15.30
C PRO A 34 -17.92 4.00 -14.03
N LYS A 35 -18.41 2.75 -14.04
CA LYS A 35 -19.12 2.19 -12.88
C LYS A 35 -18.23 2.02 -11.66
N ASN A 36 -16.94 1.78 -11.88
CA ASN A 36 -15.96 1.50 -10.83
C ASN A 36 -14.78 2.46 -10.99
N PHE A 37 -14.47 3.22 -9.95
CA PHE A 37 -13.36 4.16 -9.98
C PHE A 37 -12.91 4.53 -8.57
N ILE A 38 -11.67 5.00 -8.49
CA ILE A 38 -11.10 5.59 -7.28
C ILE A 38 -11.34 7.10 -7.33
N TRP A 39 -11.85 7.64 -6.24
CA TRP A 39 -12.09 9.07 -6.06
C TRP A 39 -11.20 9.60 -4.94
N PHE A 40 -10.25 10.46 -5.28
CA PHE A 40 -9.38 11.11 -4.30
C PHE A 40 -9.99 12.43 -3.82
N ASP A 41 -10.17 12.57 -2.52
CA ASP A 41 -10.80 13.75 -1.90
C ASP A 41 -10.12 14.10 -0.56
N GLY A 42 -10.53 15.18 0.11
CA GLY A 42 -10.10 15.55 1.46
C GLY A 42 -10.72 14.68 2.57
N ILE A 43 -11.76 13.92 2.23
CA ILE A 43 -12.44 12.93 3.08
C ILE A 43 -12.38 11.56 2.41
N GLY A 44 -12.50 10.47 3.18
CA GLY A 44 -12.49 9.11 2.64
C GLY A 44 -11.77 8.12 3.53
N GLU A 45 -11.58 6.91 3.02
CA GLU A 45 -10.77 5.88 3.68
C GLU A 45 -9.30 6.35 3.74
N GLU A 46 -8.64 6.15 4.88
CA GLU A 46 -7.22 6.49 5.05
C GLU A 46 -6.29 5.48 4.36
N MET A 47 -6.73 4.22 4.31
CA MET A 47 -6.02 3.13 3.66
C MET A 47 -6.90 2.58 2.53
N PRO A 48 -6.40 2.44 1.30
CA PRO A 48 -7.15 1.79 0.24
C PRO A 48 -7.57 0.37 0.63
N ARG A 49 -8.73 -0.06 0.17
CA ARG A 49 -9.09 -1.49 0.15
C ARG A 49 -8.15 -2.26 -0.77
N PHE A 50 -8.02 -3.55 -0.46
CA PHE A 50 -7.18 -4.45 -1.23
C PHE A 50 -7.90 -4.91 -2.49
N GLY A 51 -7.34 -4.59 -3.66
CA GLY A 51 -7.86 -5.01 -4.95
C GLY A 51 -9.12 -4.28 -5.43
N PHE A 52 -9.76 -4.88 -6.43
CA PHE A 52 -10.94 -4.32 -7.08
C PHE A 52 -12.13 -4.20 -6.12
N VAL A 53 -12.71 -3.01 -6.08
CA VAL A 53 -13.95 -2.71 -5.36
C VAL A 53 -14.97 -2.19 -6.36
N ALA A 54 -16.16 -2.80 -6.38
CA ALA A 54 -17.25 -2.33 -7.22
C ALA A 54 -17.77 -0.97 -6.75
N GLY A 55 -18.11 -0.10 -7.70
CA GLY A 55 -18.58 1.26 -7.41
C GLY A 55 -17.46 2.28 -7.20
N LYS A 56 -17.84 3.41 -6.60
CA LYS A 56 -16.91 4.48 -6.23
C LYS A 56 -16.23 4.15 -4.90
N GLN A 57 -14.90 4.08 -4.89
CA GLN A 57 -14.12 4.08 -3.66
C GLN A 57 -13.54 5.47 -3.40
N THR A 58 -13.94 6.10 -2.30
CA THR A 58 -13.43 7.42 -1.92
C THR A 58 -12.27 7.29 -0.93
N ILE A 59 -11.12 7.82 -1.31
CA ILE A 59 -9.87 7.72 -0.55
C ILE A 59 -9.38 9.12 -0.21
N LYS A 60 -8.95 9.30 1.04
CA LYS A 60 -8.38 10.57 1.48
C LYS A 60 -7.01 10.77 0.83
N LEU A 61 -6.89 11.77 -0.06
CA LEU A 61 -5.66 12.02 -0.82
C LEU A 61 -4.46 12.28 0.10
N SER A 62 -4.65 13.01 1.20
CA SER A 62 -3.57 13.24 2.14
C SER A 62 -3.05 11.91 2.69
N SER A 63 -3.89 10.97 3.13
CA SER A 63 -3.41 9.69 3.68
C SER A 63 -2.68 8.81 2.65
N MET A 64 -3.03 8.94 1.36
CA MET A 64 -2.33 8.27 0.27
C MET A 64 -0.89 8.77 0.07
N ILE A 65 -0.66 10.06 0.29
CA ILE A 65 0.62 10.74 0.01
C ILE A 65 1.46 10.95 1.28
N THR A 66 0.81 11.16 2.42
CA THR A 66 1.46 11.37 3.70
C THR A 66 1.77 10.01 4.32
N GLY A 67 3.03 9.59 4.19
CA GLY A 67 3.65 8.53 4.97
C GLY A 67 4.88 9.08 5.69
N THR A 68 5.96 8.30 5.76
CA THR A 68 7.26 8.82 6.18
C THR A 68 7.68 9.97 5.25
N PRO A 69 7.94 11.19 5.77
CA PRO A 69 8.32 12.33 4.94
C PRO A 69 9.46 11.99 3.97
N GLY A 70 9.31 12.37 2.69
CA GLY A 70 10.33 12.17 1.66
C GLY A 70 10.30 10.84 0.91
N HIS A 71 9.33 9.95 1.16
CA HIS A 71 9.27 8.63 0.51
C HIS A 71 8.07 8.47 -0.43
N THR A 72 8.29 8.51 -1.75
CA THR A 72 7.30 8.12 -2.78
C THR A 72 6.84 6.66 -2.63
N ALA A 73 7.63 5.83 -1.94
CA ALA A 73 7.34 4.43 -1.66
C ALA A 73 5.97 4.21 -0.99
N HIS A 74 5.55 5.11 -0.10
CA HIS A 74 4.23 5.01 0.55
C HIS A 74 3.09 5.12 -0.46
N THR A 75 3.14 6.12 -1.34
CA THR A 75 2.15 6.31 -2.40
C THR A 75 2.12 5.12 -3.36
N ILE A 76 3.29 4.64 -3.78
CA ILE A 76 3.40 3.47 -4.66
C ILE A 76 2.80 2.25 -3.99
N ASN A 77 3.15 1.95 -2.73
CA ASN A 77 2.61 0.81 -2.00
C ASN A 77 1.09 0.87 -1.86
N ASN A 78 0.52 2.05 -1.62
CA ASN A 78 -0.94 2.22 -1.57
C ASN A 78 -1.60 2.01 -2.94
N LEU A 79 -0.99 2.45 -4.05
CA LEU A 79 -1.48 2.15 -5.39
C LEU A 79 -1.39 0.65 -5.70
N LEU A 80 -0.31 -0.01 -5.31
CA LEU A 80 -0.14 -1.47 -5.46
C LEU A 80 -1.21 -2.24 -4.65
N ARG A 81 -1.58 -1.74 -3.46
CA ARG A 81 -2.69 -2.29 -2.68
C ARG A 81 -4.02 -2.23 -3.41
N ILE A 82 -4.33 -1.12 -4.10
CA ILE A 82 -5.52 -1.00 -4.97
C ILE A 82 -5.48 -2.03 -6.11
N LEU A 83 -4.28 -2.35 -6.62
CA LEU A 83 -4.06 -3.34 -7.67
C LEU A 83 -4.01 -4.80 -7.15
N ALA A 84 -4.40 -5.05 -5.90
CA ALA A 84 -4.36 -6.37 -5.25
C ALA A 84 -2.95 -6.97 -5.13
N ILE A 85 -1.91 -6.15 -5.03
CA ILE A 85 -0.55 -6.61 -4.78
C ILE A 85 -0.29 -6.53 -3.27
N PRO A 86 -0.11 -7.67 -2.58
CA PRO A 86 0.11 -7.66 -1.14
C PRO A 86 1.49 -7.15 -0.76
N MET A 87 1.65 -6.76 0.50
CA MET A 87 2.95 -6.35 1.00
C MET A 87 3.88 -7.54 1.13
N MET A 88 5.17 -7.32 0.92
CA MET A 88 6.22 -8.34 1.05
C MET A 88 6.21 -9.00 2.44
N SER A 89 5.87 -8.22 3.47
CA SER A 89 5.68 -8.73 4.85
C SER A 89 4.44 -9.61 5.05
N ASN A 90 3.53 -9.68 4.07
CA ASN A 90 2.37 -10.57 4.05
C ASN A 90 2.62 -11.89 3.32
N ARG A 91 3.84 -12.18 2.84
CA ARG A 91 4.08 -13.47 2.18
C ARG A 91 3.84 -14.65 3.09
N TYR A 92 3.41 -15.75 2.48
CA TYR A 92 3.21 -17.03 3.15
C TYR A 92 4.48 -17.51 3.89
N ASP A 93 5.65 -17.26 3.29
CA ASP A 93 6.98 -17.64 3.78
C ASP A 93 7.70 -16.54 4.59
N ARG A 94 7.03 -15.40 4.87
CA ARG A 94 7.68 -14.23 5.49
C ARG A 94 8.32 -14.53 6.84
N ASP A 95 7.81 -15.51 7.60
CA ASP A 95 8.35 -15.91 8.91
C ASP A 95 9.76 -16.54 8.81
N ASN A 96 10.25 -16.84 7.61
CA ASN A 96 11.65 -17.23 7.39
C ASN A 96 12.60 -16.01 7.33
N TYR A 97 12.06 -14.80 7.21
CA TYR A 97 12.81 -13.57 6.93
C TYR A 97 12.59 -12.48 7.96
N VAL A 98 11.36 -12.35 8.48
CA VAL A 98 10.98 -11.33 9.46
C VAL A 98 10.10 -11.91 10.56
N VAL A 99 10.18 -11.32 11.75
CA VAL A 99 9.26 -11.52 12.86
C VAL A 99 8.33 -10.32 12.96
N ILE A 100 7.04 -10.58 13.23
CA ILE A 100 6.07 -9.56 13.58
C ILE A 100 5.90 -9.52 15.09
N ASN A 101 6.24 -8.39 15.70
CA ASN A 101 6.01 -8.15 17.11
C ASN A 101 4.57 -7.68 17.32
N TRP A 102 3.64 -8.63 17.39
CA TRP A 102 2.20 -8.36 17.49
C TRP A 102 1.82 -7.46 18.67
N SER A 103 2.57 -7.48 19.77
CA SER A 103 2.36 -6.59 20.92
C SER A 103 2.58 -5.10 20.61
N ASN A 104 3.32 -4.79 19.55
CA ASN A 104 3.62 -3.41 19.14
C ASN A 104 2.65 -2.92 18.04
N VAL A 105 1.86 -3.82 17.47
CA VAL A 105 0.85 -3.47 16.45
C VAL A 105 -0.25 -2.67 17.12
N ASP A 106 -0.64 -1.56 16.48
CA ASP A 106 -1.78 -0.76 16.92
C ASP A 106 -3.07 -1.57 16.84
N MET A 107 -3.93 -1.41 17.85
CA MET A 107 -5.11 -2.25 18.01
C MET A 107 -6.05 -2.09 16.81
N GLY A 108 -6.42 -3.19 16.18
CA GLY A 108 -7.27 -3.22 14.98
C GLY A 108 -6.51 -3.08 13.66
N LYS A 109 -5.18 -2.96 13.69
CA LYS A 109 -4.31 -2.90 12.50
C LYS A 109 -3.64 -4.24 12.15
N GLU A 110 -3.89 -5.29 12.92
CA GLU A 110 -3.28 -6.62 12.76
C GLU A 110 -3.52 -7.20 11.36
N GLN A 111 -4.71 -6.99 10.81
CA GLN A 111 -5.12 -7.40 9.47
C GLN A 111 -4.19 -6.91 8.33
N TYR A 112 -3.43 -5.83 8.54
CA TYR A 112 -2.47 -5.34 7.54
C TYR A 112 -1.15 -6.13 7.52
N LEU A 113 -0.91 -6.95 8.53
CA LEU A 113 0.31 -7.75 8.72
C LEU A 113 0.05 -9.26 8.65
N GLU A 114 -1.20 -9.68 8.49
CA GLU A 114 -1.58 -11.07 8.25
C GLU A 114 -0.98 -11.59 6.94
N ARG A 115 -0.72 -12.90 6.88
CA ARG A 115 -0.16 -13.53 5.68
C ARG A 115 -1.26 -13.84 4.68
N TYR A 116 -0.94 -13.71 3.40
CA TYR A 116 -1.72 -14.29 2.33
C TYR A 116 -1.22 -15.70 2.01
N PRO A 117 -2.09 -16.59 1.51
CA PRO A 117 -1.70 -17.95 1.15
C PRO A 117 -0.79 -17.94 -0.10
N GLU A 118 -0.08 -19.05 -0.36
CA GLU A 118 0.93 -19.15 -1.42
C GLU A 118 0.35 -18.85 -2.81
N GLU A 119 -0.91 -19.18 -3.06
CA GLU A 119 -1.59 -18.96 -4.35
C GLU A 119 -1.85 -17.48 -4.65
N ALA A 120 -1.74 -16.60 -3.66
CA ALA A 120 -1.80 -15.15 -3.85
C ALA A 120 -0.48 -14.56 -4.40
N TRP A 121 0.56 -15.39 -4.56
CA TRP A 121 1.89 -14.96 -4.95
C TRP A 121 2.35 -15.57 -6.26
N ILE A 122 3.23 -14.85 -6.95
CA ILE A 122 3.96 -15.39 -8.10
C ILE A 122 5.04 -16.33 -7.54
N VAL A 123 4.87 -17.64 -7.79
CA VAL A 123 5.65 -18.75 -7.20
C VAL A 123 7.18 -18.58 -7.32
N GLN A 124 7.68 -17.79 -8.29
CA GLN A 124 9.11 -17.64 -8.55
C GLN A 124 9.74 -16.37 -7.96
N LEU A 125 8.97 -15.51 -7.29
CA LEU A 125 9.54 -14.32 -6.67
C LEU A 125 10.13 -14.71 -5.30
N PRO A 126 11.41 -14.44 -4.99
CA PRO A 126 11.96 -14.63 -3.64
C PRO A 126 11.53 -13.49 -2.70
N TYR A 127 11.79 -13.66 -1.40
CA TYR A 127 11.58 -12.56 -0.46
C TYR A 127 12.55 -11.41 -0.72
N ASP A 128 12.05 -10.18 -0.83
CA ASP A 128 12.86 -9.01 -1.17
C ASP A 128 12.73 -7.89 -0.13
N PHE A 129 13.79 -7.69 0.66
CA PHE A 129 13.88 -6.59 1.63
C PHE A 129 13.92 -5.20 0.97
N GLY A 130 14.35 -5.12 -0.30
CA GLY A 130 14.39 -3.89 -1.09
C GLY A 130 13.08 -3.56 -1.80
N SER A 131 12.07 -4.44 -1.71
CA SER A 131 10.77 -4.20 -2.33
C SER A 131 10.12 -2.94 -1.76
N VAL A 132 9.51 -2.13 -2.64
CA VAL A 132 8.67 -0.98 -2.23
C VAL A 132 7.49 -1.40 -1.35
N THR A 133 7.09 -2.68 -1.42
CA THR A 133 6.01 -3.24 -0.62
C THR A 133 6.51 -3.91 0.67
N HIS A 134 7.81 -3.85 0.97
CA HIS A 134 8.32 -4.32 2.26
C HIS A 134 7.90 -3.36 3.37
N ALA A 135 7.32 -3.91 4.45
CA ALA A 135 6.95 -3.11 5.60
C ALA A 135 8.18 -2.45 6.24
N PRO A 136 8.16 -1.14 6.54
CA PRO A 136 9.16 -0.54 7.41
C PRO A 136 9.06 -1.11 8.83
N ALA A 137 10.13 -0.94 9.62
CA ALA A 137 10.22 -1.51 10.97
C ALA A 137 9.06 -1.09 11.90
N ASN A 138 8.54 0.13 11.76
CA ASN A 138 7.47 0.69 12.57
C ASN A 138 6.08 0.63 11.89
N TYR A 139 5.91 -0.19 10.85
CA TYR A 139 4.63 -0.29 10.14
C TYR A 139 3.50 -0.68 11.11
N MET A 140 2.39 0.08 11.08
CA MET A 140 1.22 -0.12 11.94
C MET A 140 1.53 -0.17 13.43
N CYS A 141 2.57 0.51 13.89
CA CYS A 141 2.91 0.53 15.30
C CYS A 141 1.99 1.45 16.10
N GLY A 142 1.51 0.98 17.25
CA GLY A 142 0.71 1.79 18.19
C GLY A 142 1.55 2.68 19.10
N ASN A 143 2.74 2.21 19.50
CA ASN A 143 3.69 2.97 20.30
C ASN A 143 5.13 2.48 20.05
N CYS A 144 5.87 3.20 19.19
CA CYS A 144 7.24 2.86 18.81
C CYS A 144 8.27 3.94 19.21
N ASP A 145 7.90 4.89 20.08
CA ASP A 145 8.76 6.02 20.46
C ASP A 145 10.07 5.61 21.18
N LEU A 146 10.15 4.36 21.66
CA LEU A 146 11.30 3.80 22.39
C LEU A 146 12.16 2.83 21.55
N GLY A 147 12.12 2.93 20.22
CA GLY A 147 12.86 2.01 19.34
C GLY A 147 12.22 0.63 19.23
N GLY A 148 10.96 0.50 19.65
CA GLY A 148 10.13 -0.65 19.34
C GLY A 148 9.97 -0.78 17.82
N ALA A 149 9.94 -2.01 17.33
CA ALA A 149 9.64 -2.32 15.94
C ALA A 149 8.49 -3.32 15.87
N THR A 150 7.60 -3.12 14.92
CA THR A 150 6.57 -4.08 14.54
C THR A 150 7.13 -5.18 13.65
N VAL A 151 8.05 -4.83 12.74
CA VAL A 151 8.64 -5.75 11.77
C VAL A 151 10.15 -5.80 11.97
N GLN A 152 10.69 -6.98 12.26
CA GLN A 152 12.12 -7.17 12.53
C GLN A 152 12.71 -8.28 11.65
N PRO A 153 13.83 -8.04 10.93
CA PRO A 153 14.54 -9.10 10.22
C PRO A 153 15.06 -10.18 11.18
N ILE A 154 15.01 -11.45 10.76
CA ILE A 154 15.56 -12.59 11.49
C ILE A 154 17.07 -12.73 11.27
N GLN A 155 17.56 -12.32 10.10
CA GLN A 155 18.96 -12.39 9.72
C GLN A 155 19.56 -10.98 9.68
N VAL A 156 20.67 -10.80 10.38
CA VAL A 156 21.55 -9.62 10.33
C VAL A 156 22.87 -10.04 9.71
#